data_AF-A0A0F9FPV0-F1
#
_entry.id   AF-A0A0F9FPV0-F1
#
_cell.length_a   1.000
_cell.length_b   1.000
_cell.length_c   1.000
_cell.angle_alpha   90.00
_cell.angle_beta   90.00
_cell.angle_gamma   90.00
#
_symmetry.space_group_name_H-M   'P 1'
#
loop_
_entity.id
_entity.type
_entity.pdbx_description
1 polymer ?
#
loop_
_entity_poly.entity_id
_entity_poly.type
_entity_poly.pdbx_seq_one_letter_code
_entity_poly.pdbx_strand_id
1 'polypeptide(L)'
;RLLARPKAHVIQVSDKTLAPSTLKDEEHKKQRDDIVRIIKREVERARKRDVLVVAPKSVLHKLYEDNGETFNDKSSQPQMLHGATVRWFGPRLLGINTYSDFATIILVGRLQLPVVALEDQLRALFGDSDMPLSFTDGGRLKALKTSLLRADDTRVDVKVQSHPDPRGAALLRQSREAQSEQAIARLRLLGANTPKRVLVLSNVPLPGLPVNEWLKFDAVVQDKSDVQVSKKYQSLERAIDGANGPVLRGIRLSASGLNKDAKDVFPSVGSAKEFRKKLPLKVILEWVESIAADRGLPATSMLLSKSRRGGHETHAVVFTTAKGARHLSQHLWPEFGKHIVSEEFGLLKNEETAVLEPI
;
A
#
# COMPACT_ATOMS: atom_id res chain seq x y z
N ARG A 1 -9.94 -14.06 18.03
CA ARG A 1 -9.60 -14.98 16.92
C ARG A 1 -10.81 -15.07 15.99
N LEU A 2 -10.66 -14.92 14.68
CA LEU A 2 -11.78 -15.05 13.74
C LEU A 2 -12.18 -16.53 13.63
N LEU A 3 -13.49 -16.81 13.53
CA LEU A 3 -14.01 -18.18 13.34
C LEU A 3 -13.82 -18.69 11.90
N ALA A 4 -13.89 -17.79 10.93
CA ALA A 4 -13.62 -18.07 9.52
C ALA A 4 -12.85 -16.90 8.90
N ARG A 5 -11.88 -17.21 8.03
CA ARG A 5 -11.11 -16.17 7.32
C ARG A 5 -11.71 -15.89 5.94
N PRO A 6 -11.77 -14.61 5.52
CA PRO A 6 -12.10 -14.28 4.15
C PRO A 6 -11.07 -14.88 3.20
N LYS A 7 -11.52 -15.49 2.10
CA LYS A 7 -10.66 -15.92 0.99
C LYS A 7 -10.34 -14.71 0.11
N ALA A 8 -9.58 -13.78 0.66
CA ALA A 8 -9.22 -12.56 -0.04
C ALA A 8 -7.85 -12.05 0.38
N HIS A 9 -7.20 -11.38 -0.56
CA HIS A 9 -6.04 -10.55 -0.33
C HIS A 9 -6.48 -9.10 -0.12
N VAL A 10 -6.35 -8.62 1.12
CA VAL A 10 -6.85 -7.33 1.57
C VAL A 10 -5.70 -6.33 1.69
N ILE A 11 -5.80 -5.24 0.93
CA ILE A 11 -4.89 -4.09 0.97
C ILE A 11 -5.66 -2.90 1.54
N GLN A 12 -5.14 -2.27 2.59
CA GLN A 12 -5.72 -1.08 3.18
C GLN A 12 -4.70 0.07 3.24
N VAL A 13 -5.14 1.26 2.87
CA VAL A 13 -4.32 2.48 2.96
C VAL A 13 -4.13 2.91 4.41
N SER A 14 -2.92 3.34 4.79
CA SER A 14 -2.56 3.68 6.17
C SER A 14 -2.59 5.18 6.49
N ASP A 15 -2.36 6.03 5.48
CA ASP A 15 -2.03 7.45 5.70
C ASP A 15 -3.07 8.45 5.15
N LYS A 16 -4.05 7.98 4.37
CA LYS A 16 -5.09 8.83 3.77
C LYS A 16 -6.50 8.35 4.12
N THR A 17 -7.38 9.29 4.44
CA THR A 17 -8.83 9.02 4.58
C THR A 17 -9.54 9.00 3.24
N LEU A 18 -9.01 9.75 2.26
CA LEU A 18 -9.64 10.08 0.97
C LEU A 18 -11.09 10.55 1.15
N ALA A 19 -11.30 11.47 2.08
CA ALA A 19 -12.62 11.98 2.41
C ALA A 19 -13.30 12.63 1.19
N PRO A 20 -14.63 12.48 1.02
CA PRO A 20 -15.35 13.12 -0.07
C PRO A 20 -15.20 14.64 -0.10
N SER A 21 -15.03 15.32 1.03
CA SER A 21 -14.75 16.76 1.07
C SER A 21 -13.42 17.12 0.41
N THR A 22 -12.40 16.27 0.57
CA THR A 22 -11.06 16.47 0.00
C THR A 22 -11.04 16.13 -1.49
N LEU A 23 -11.63 14.99 -1.88
CA LEU A 23 -11.57 14.52 -3.26
C LEU A 23 -12.41 15.35 -4.25
N LYS A 24 -13.37 16.16 -3.79
CA LYS A 24 -14.14 17.07 -4.66
C LYS A 24 -13.32 18.25 -5.17
N ASP A 25 -12.32 18.65 -4.40
CA ASP A 25 -11.54 19.85 -4.66
C ASP A 25 -10.63 19.64 -5.88
N GLU A 26 -10.51 20.65 -6.75
CA GLU A 26 -9.65 20.60 -7.93
C GLU A 26 -8.18 20.41 -7.57
N GLU A 27 -7.76 20.92 -6.41
CA GLU A 27 -6.40 20.74 -5.90
C GLU A 27 -6.04 19.24 -5.73
N HIS A 28 -7.05 18.38 -5.63
CA HIS A 28 -6.89 16.95 -5.42
C HIS A 28 -7.13 16.10 -6.68
N LYS A 29 -7.08 16.72 -7.87
CA LYS A 29 -7.17 16.02 -9.16
C LYS A 29 -6.13 14.91 -9.28
N LYS A 30 -4.88 15.15 -8.84
CA LYS A 30 -3.83 14.14 -8.88
C LYS A 30 -4.22 12.86 -8.13
N GLN A 31 -4.81 12.98 -6.94
CA GLN A 31 -5.27 11.82 -6.17
C GLN A 31 -6.42 11.08 -6.89
N ARG A 32 -7.26 11.79 -7.64
CA ARG A 32 -8.31 11.19 -8.47
C ARG A 32 -7.71 10.44 -9.67
N ASP A 33 -6.72 11.01 -10.35
CA ASP A 33 -5.96 10.35 -11.42
C ASP A 33 -5.25 9.08 -10.89
N ASP A 34 -4.71 9.16 -9.67
CA ASP A 34 -4.10 8.03 -8.96
C ASP A 34 -5.12 6.91 -8.66
N ILE A 35 -6.35 7.27 -8.24
CA ILE A 35 -7.44 6.31 -8.07
C ILE A 35 -7.81 5.64 -9.40
N VAL A 36 -7.94 6.43 -10.48
CA VAL A 36 -8.22 5.90 -11.83
C VAL A 36 -7.13 4.93 -12.29
N ARG A 37 -5.86 5.23 -12.00
CA ARG A 37 -4.74 4.34 -12.28
C ARG A 37 -4.87 3.00 -11.55
N ILE A 38 -5.25 3.03 -10.27
CA ILE A 38 -5.51 1.81 -9.49
C ILE A 38 -6.66 1.02 -10.11
N ILE A 39 -7.76 1.69 -10.51
CA ILE A 39 -8.91 1.04 -11.14
C ILE A 39 -8.49 0.31 -12.42
N LYS A 40 -7.83 1.00 -13.35
CA LYS A 40 -7.35 0.42 -14.62
C LYS A 40 -6.48 -0.81 -14.38
N ARG A 41 -5.49 -0.68 -13.48
CA ARG A 41 -4.59 -1.78 -13.12
C ARG A 41 -5.33 -3.00 -12.56
N GLU A 42 -6.29 -2.79 -11.67
CA GLU A 42 -7.05 -3.91 -11.08
C GLU A 42 -8.02 -4.55 -12.09
N VAL A 43 -8.56 -3.78 -13.05
CA VAL A 43 -9.33 -4.31 -14.17
C VAL A 43 -8.47 -5.19 -15.08
N GLU A 44 -7.27 -4.73 -15.44
CA GLU A 44 -6.31 -5.54 -16.21
C GLU A 44 -5.93 -6.84 -15.49
N ARG A 45 -5.72 -6.77 -14.17
CA ARG A 45 -5.41 -7.94 -13.31
C ARG A 45 -6.53 -8.94 -13.21
N ALA A 46 -7.78 -8.48 -13.26
CA ALA A 46 -8.93 -9.36 -13.10
C ALA A 46 -9.11 -10.33 -14.28
N ARG A 47 -8.36 -10.16 -15.39
CA ARG A 47 -8.19 -11.12 -16.51
C ARG A 47 -9.50 -11.86 -16.86
N LYS A 48 -10.55 -11.08 -17.21
CA LYS A 48 -11.93 -11.49 -17.57
C LYS A 48 -12.95 -11.56 -16.44
N ARG A 49 -12.59 -11.29 -15.19
CA ARG A 49 -13.55 -11.12 -14.09
C ARG A 49 -13.81 -9.65 -13.82
N ASP A 50 -14.97 -9.35 -13.24
CA ASP A 50 -15.38 -7.98 -12.99
C ASP A 50 -14.73 -7.38 -11.74
N VAL A 51 -14.59 -6.06 -11.76
CA VAL A 51 -14.12 -5.22 -10.66
C VAL A 51 -15.24 -4.31 -10.20
N LEU A 52 -15.47 -4.23 -8.89
CA LEU A 52 -16.48 -3.36 -8.29
C LEU A 52 -15.78 -2.16 -7.64
N VAL A 53 -16.15 -0.95 -8.04
CA VAL A 53 -15.72 0.29 -7.39
C VAL A 53 -16.88 0.85 -6.59
N VAL A 54 -16.64 1.14 -5.31
CA VAL A 54 -17.63 1.77 -4.43
C VAL A 54 -17.07 3.05 -3.82
N ALA A 55 -17.78 4.16 -4.00
CA ALA A 55 -17.38 5.46 -3.45
C ALA A 55 -18.61 6.31 -3.05
N PRO A 56 -18.44 7.41 -2.29
CA PRO A 56 -19.50 8.38 -2.11
C PRO A 56 -19.91 8.99 -3.46
N LYS A 57 -21.22 9.22 -3.67
CA LYS A 57 -21.77 9.77 -4.94
C LYS A 57 -21.00 10.98 -5.45
N SER A 58 -20.67 11.89 -4.55
CA SER A 58 -19.98 13.12 -4.92
C SER A 58 -18.54 12.92 -5.37
N VAL A 59 -17.88 11.85 -4.94
CA VAL A 59 -16.56 11.46 -5.47
C VAL A 59 -16.73 10.85 -6.86
N LEU A 60 -17.77 10.02 -7.06
CA LEU A 60 -18.08 9.45 -8.36
C LEU A 60 -18.38 10.52 -9.41
N HIS A 61 -19.22 11.51 -9.09
CA HIS A 61 -19.45 12.65 -9.99
C HIS A 61 -18.13 13.27 -10.47
N LYS A 62 -17.19 13.49 -9.54
CA LYS A 62 -15.92 14.12 -9.89
C LYS A 62 -14.98 13.20 -10.68
N LEU A 63 -14.96 11.92 -10.35
CA LEU A 63 -14.21 10.93 -11.12
C LEU A 63 -14.73 10.81 -12.55
N TYR A 64 -16.05 10.85 -12.77
CA TYR A 64 -16.61 10.82 -14.12
C TYR A 64 -16.33 12.12 -14.88
N GLU A 65 -16.52 13.27 -14.23
CA GLU A 65 -16.27 14.59 -14.81
C GLU A 65 -14.82 14.73 -15.30
N ASP A 66 -13.85 14.31 -14.48
CA ASP A 66 -12.42 14.32 -14.86
C ASP A 66 -12.10 13.44 -16.07
N ASN A 67 -12.96 12.48 -16.39
CA ASN A 67 -12.86 11.58 -17.54
C ASN A 67 -13.76 12.02 -18.71
N GLY A 68 -14.39 13.19 -18.64
CA GLY A 68 -15.30 13.69 -19.69
C GLY A 68 -16.64 12.96 -19.75
N GLU A 69 -16.99 12.21 -18.72
CA GLU A 69 -18.25 11.45 -18.62
C GLU A 69 -19.18 12.06 -17.56
N THR A 70 -20.46 11.69 -17.58
CA THR A 70 -21.43 12.14 -16.58
C THR A 70 -21.91 10.96 -15.74
N PHE A 71 -21.75 11.06 -14.43
CA PHE A 71 -22.30 10.08 -13.49
C PHE A 71 -23.79 10.34 -13.22
N ASN A 72 -24.65 9.38 -13.56
CA ASN A 72 -26.09 9.45 -13.28
C ASN A 72 -26.45 8.72 -11.98
N ASP A 73 -26.60 9.46 -10.88
CA ASP A 73 -26.91 8.89 -9.56
C ASP A 73 -28.38 8.47 -9.37
N LYS A 74 -29.25 8.77 -10.35
CA LYS A 74 -30.64 8.33 -10.43
C LYS A 74 -30.79 6.99 -11.14
N SER A 75 -29.79 6.59 -11.93
CA SER A 75 -29.81 5.32 -12.65
C SER A 75 -29.95 4.13 -11.70
N SER A 76 -30.80 3.19 -12.05
CA SER A 76 -30.91 1.89 -11.36
C SER A 76 -29.82 0.91 -11.81
N GLN A 77 -29.34 1.06 -13.04
CA GLN A 77 -28.35 0.17 -13.63
C GLN A 77 -26.93 0.52 -13.17
N PRO A 78 -26.02 -0.47 -13.09
CA PRO A 78 -24.60 -0.21 -12.93
C PRO A 78 -24.05 0.63 -14.08
N GLN A 79 -23.21 1.61 -13.73
CA GLN A 79 -22.41 2.36 -14.69
C GLN A 79 -20.99 1.82 -14.67
N MET A 80 -20.25 2.03 -15.74
CA MET A 80 -18.86 1.59 -15.84
C MET A 80 -17.92 2.79 -15.76
N LEU A 81 -16.73 2.57 -15.20
CA LEU A 81 -15.63 3.53 -15.22
C LEU A 81 -14.35 2.73 -15.48
N HIS A 82 -13.72 2.94 -16.64
CA HIS A 82 -12.50 2.21 -17.05
C HIS A 82 -12.61 0.69 -16.95
N GLY A 83 -13.76 0.13 -17.33
CA GLY A 83 -14.02 -1.32 -17.28
C GLY A 83 -14.45 -1.85 -15.90
N ALA A 84 -14.42 -1.04 -14.85
CA ALA A 84 -14.95 -1.41 -13.55
C ALA A 84 -16.43 -1.04 -13.41
N THR A 85 -17.22 -1.89 -12.76
CA THR A 85 -18.60 -1.58 -12.38
C THR A 85 -18.61 -0.64 -11.19
N VAL A 86 -19.37 0.46 -11.27
CA VAL A 86 -19.43 1.49 -10.25
C VAL A 86 -20.73 1.44 -9.44
N ARG A 87 -20.58 1.53 -8.12
CA ARG A 87 -21.67 1.69 -7.14
C ARG A 87 -21.30 2.72 -6.08
N TRP A 88 -22.29 3.10 -5.27
CA TRP A 88 -22.10 4.01 -4.14
C TRP A 88 -22.63 3.44 -2.85
N PHE A 89 -22.15 3.96 -1.73
CA PHE A 89 -22.60 3.55 -0.40
C PHE A 89 -24.10 3.81 -0.20
N GLY A 90 -24.78 2.92 0.53
CA GLY A 90 -26.21 3.02 0.83
C GLY A 90 -27.09 2.02 0.04
N PRO A 91 -28.36 2.37 -0.24
CA PRO A 91 -29.40 1.40 -0.63
C PRO A 91 -29.09 0.55 -1.87
N ARG A 92 -28.31 1.07 -2.82
CA ARG A 92 -27.97 0.36 -4.06
C ARG A 92 -26.98 -0.80 -3.86
N LEU A 93 -26.46 -1.00 -2.65
CA LEU A 93 -25.68 -2.18 -2.28
C LEU A 93 -26.52 -3.20 -1.49
N LEU A 94 -27.73 -2.84 -1.05
CA LEU A 94 -28.58 -3.72 -0.24
C LEU A 94 -29.35 -4.69 -1.14
N GLY A 95 -29.58 -5.92 -0.65
CA GLY A 95 -30.41 -6.93 -1.31
C GLY A 95 -29.88 -7.53 -2.62
N ILE A 96 -28.66 -7.19 -3.04
CA ILE A 96 -28.11 -7.58 -4.35
C ILE A 96 -26.95 -8.58 -4.18
N ASN A 97 -27.05 -9.74 -4.84
CA ASN A 97 -25.99 -10.76 -4.91
C ASN A 97 -25.17 -10.72 -6.21
N THR A 98 -25.47 -9.78 -7.10
CA THR A 98 -24.86 -9.63 -8.43
C THR A 98 -23.32 -9.56 -8.39
N TYR A 99 -22.73 -9.08 -7.30
CA TYR A 99 -21.28 -8.88 -7.20
C TYR A 99 -20.53 -10.07 -6.57
N SER A 100 -21.22 -11.18 -6.32
CA SER A 100 -20.63 -12.33 -5.65
C SER A 100 -19.59 -13.08 -6.47
N ASP A 101 -19.53 -12.89 -7.78
CA ASP A 101 -18.53 -13.49 -8.68
C ASP A 101 -17.38 -12.55 -9.05
N PHE A 102 -17.44 -11.29 -8.60
CA PHE A 102 -16.43 -10.28 -8.89
C PHE A 102 -15.08 -10.67 -8.26
N ALA A 103 -13.99 -10.43 -8.98
CA ALA A 103 -12.64 -10.74 -8.52
C ALA A 103 -12.14 -9.72 -7.50
N THR A 104 -12.49 -8.44 -7.69
CA THR A 104 -11.93 -7.33 -6.93
C THR A 104 -13.00 -6.33 -6.50
N ILE A 105 -12.87 -5.79 -5.29
CA ILE A 105 -13.57 -4.57 -4.87
C ILE A 105 -12.57 -3.48 -4.49
N ILE A 106 -12.85 -2.25 -4.91
CA ILE A 106 -12.11 -1.05 -4.56
C ILE A 106 -13.07 -0.10 -3.84
N LEU A 107 -12.84 0.12 -2.54
CA LEU A 107 -13.54 1.15 -1.78
C LEU A 107 -12.74 2.45 -1.85
N VAL A 108 -13.35 3.52 -2.36
CA VAL A 108 -12.73 4.84 -2.43
C VAL A 108 -13.26 5.72 -1.32
N GLY A 109 -12.39 6.07 -0.38
CA GLY A 109 -12.74 6.91 0.76
C GLY A 109 -13.70 6.23 1.73
N ARG A 110 -14.57 7.03 2.35
CA ARG A 110 -15.49 6.60 3.41
C ARG A 110 -16.79 7.40 3.37
N LEU A 111 -17.90 6.78 3.76
CA LEU A 111 -19.15 7.48 4.00
C LEU A 111 -19.17 8.02 5.44
N GLN A 112 -18.70 9.25 5.65
CA GLN A 112 -18.78 9.89 6.96
C GLN A 112 -19.79 11.04 6.91
N LEU A 113 -20.80 10.98 7.79
CA LEU A 113 -21.75 12.07 7.96
C LEU A 113 -21.03 13.33 8.50
N PRO A 114 -21.45 14.53 8.06
CA PRO A 114 -21.09 15.77 8.75
C PRO A 114 -21.49 15.70 10.22
N VAL A 115 -20.71 16.34 11.11
CA VAL A 115 -20.96 16.27 12.56
C VAL A 115 -22.33 16.81 12.94
N VAL A 116 -22.78 17.90 12.31
CA VAL A 116 -24.13 18.45 12.53
C VAL A 116 -25.20 17.41 12.21
N ALA A 117 -25.13 16.77 11.05
CA ALA A 117 -26.09 15.73 10.65
C ALA A 117 -26.04 14.49 11.56
N LEU A 118 -24.86 14.14 12.08
CA LEU A 118 -24.70 13.06 13.06
C LEU A 118 -25.37 13.43 14.39
N GLU A 119 -25.18 14.65 14.88
CA GLU A 119 -25.78 15.12 16.12
C GLU A 119 -27.30 15.31 15.99
N ASP A 120 -27.81 15.68 14.82
CA ASP A 120 -29.25 15.72 14.55
C ASP A 120 -29.87 14.32 14.61
N GLN A 121 -29.20 13.30 14.05
CA GLN A 121 -29.62 11.90 14.21
C GLN A 121 -29.56 11.45 15.67
N LEU A 122 -28.53 11.87 16.41
CA LEU A 122 -28.38 11.57 17.83
C LEU A 122 -29.55 12.17 18.64
N ARG A 123 -29.93 13.43 18.37
CA ARG A 123 -31.09 14.08 19.00
C ARG A 123 -32.39 13.38 18.63
N ALA A 124 -32.58 13.03 17.37
CA ALA A 124 -33.81 12.40 16.88
C ALA A 124 -34.03 11.00 17.47
N LEU A 125 -32.96 10.23 17.68
CA LEU A 125 -33.06 8.84 18.15
C LEU A 125 -33.00 8.69 19.67
N PHE A 126 -32.37 9.64 20.36
CA PHE A 126 -32.06 9.52 21.80
C PHE A 126 -32.39 10.79 22.58
N GLY A 127 -33.21 11.69 22.03
CA GLY A 127 -33.59 12.95 22.68
C GLY A 127 -34.46 12.75 23.93
N ASP A 128 -35.13 11.62 24.04
CA ASP A 128 -35.99 11.19 25.15
C ASP A 128 -35.27 10.24 26.13
N SER A 129 -33.98 10.01 25.95
CA SER A 129 -33.18 9.15 26.83
C SER A 129 -32.95 9.77 28.21
N ASP A 130 -33.05 8.97 29.27
CA ASP A 130 -32.76 9.36 30.66
C ASP A 130 -31.32 9.88 30.86
N MET A 131 -30.38 9.41 30.03
CA MET A 131 -28.99 9.87 30.04
C MET A 131 -28.77 11.06 29.09
N PRO A 132 -28.27 12.21 29.59
CA PRO A 132 -27.99 13.40 28.78
C PRO A 132 -27.09 13.12 27.58
N LEU A 133 -27.37 13.77 26.46
CA LEU A 133 -26.54 13.68 25.24
C LEU A 133 -25.30 14.55 25.37
N SER A 134 -24.15 14.01 24.97
CA SER A 134 -22.88 14.76 24.92
C SER A 134 -22.53 15.18 23.50
N PHE A 135 -22.57 16.49 23.20
CA PHE A 135 -22.25 17.00 21.87
C PHE A 135 -20.77 17.35 21.71
N THR A 136 -20.35 17.56 20.46
CA THR A 136 -19.00 17.99 20.13
C THR A 136 -18.81 19.47 20.43
N ASP A 137 -17.60 19.84 20.85
CA ASP A 137 -17.23 21.24 20.98
C ASP A 137 -16.74 21.76 19.61
N GLY A 138 -17.43 22.76 19.07
CA GLY A 138 -17.14 23.35 17.77
C GLY A 138 -17.23 22.39 16.57
N GLY A 139 -18.04 21.32 16.66
CA GLY A 139 -18.25 20.38 15.54
C GLY A 139 -17.07 19.45 15.26
N ARG A 140 -16.15 19.26 16.21
CA ARG A 140 -14.92 18.47 16.02
C ARG A 140 -15.02 17.11 16.72
N LEU A 141 -14.79 16.05 15.94
CA LEU A 141 -14.62 14.70 16.47
C LEU A 141 -13.30 14.58 17.26
N LYS A 142 -13.27 13.67 18.23
CA LYS A 142 -12.09 13.40 19.05
C LYS A 142 -11.30 12.24 18.47
N ALA A 143 -9.98 12.34 18.50
CA ALA A 143 -9.11 11.22 18.14
C ALA A 143 -9.13 10.17 19.26
N LEU A 144 -9.66 8.99 18.95
CA LEU A 144 -9.73 7.84 19.85
C LEU A 144 -8.82 6.72 19.32
N LYS A 145 -8.16 6.00 20.23
CA LYS A 145 -7.42 4.79 19.87
C LYS A 145 -8.39 3.65 19.56
N THR A 146 -8.12 2.93 18.49
CA THR A 146 -8.80 1.69 18.11
C THR A 146 -7.74 0.72 17.56
N SER A 147 -8.16 -0.47 17.12
CA SER A 147 -7.24 -1.46 16.55
C SER A 147 -7.61 -1.81 15.10
N LEU A 148 -6.57 -1.99 14.28
CA LEU A 148 -6.64 -2.62 12.97
C LEU A 148 -6.26 -4.10 13.12
N LEU A 149 -7.06 -4.99 12.53
CA LEU A 149 -6.78 -6.43 12.53
C LEU A 149 -5.90 -6.79 11.33
N ARG A 150 -4.79 -7.48 11.57
CA ARG A 150 -3.89 -8.00 10.53
C ARG A 150 -4.24 -9.45 10.17
N ALA A 151 -3.80 -9.89 8.99
CA ALA A 151 -4.05 -11.26 8.51
C ALA A 151 -3.42 -12.35 9.40
N ASP A 152 -2.36 -12.02 10.15
CA ASP A 152 -1.69 -12.87 11.13
C ASP A 152 -2.33 -12.83 12.53
N ASP A 153 -3.56 -12.30 12.64
CA ASP A 153 -4.31 -12.05 13.88
C ASP A 153 -3.69 -11.03 14.85
N THR A 154 -2.61 -10.36 14.46
CA THR A 154 -2.07 -9.25 15.27
C THR A 154 -2.99 -8.04 15.18
N ARG A 155 -2.97 -7.22 16.24
CA ARG A 155 -3.71 -5.96 16.29
C ARG A 155 -2.73 -4.80 16.35
N VAL A 156 -2.96 -3.82 15.49
CA VAL A 156 -2.16 -2.59 15.46
C VAL A 156 -3.00 -1.44 15.97
N ASP A 157 -2.48 -0.72 16.96
CA ASP A 157 -3.12 0.49 17.47
C ASP A 157 -3.13 1.59 16.42
N VAL A 158 -4.31 2.12 16.13
CA VAL A 158 -4.52 3.22 15.19
C VAL A 158 -5.42 4.28 15.82
N LYS A 159 -5.28 5.53 15.37
CA LYS A 159 -6.13 6.63 15.84
C LYS A 159 -7.23 6.88 14.82
N VAL A 160 -8.47 6.93 15.29
CA VAL A 160 -9.64 7.24 14.47
C VAL A 160 -10.45 8.38 15.09
N GLN A 161 -11.11 9.16 14.25
CA GLN A 161 -12.04 10.20 14.72
C GLN A 161 -13.34 9.55 15.22
N SER A 162 -13.73 9.87 16.45
CA SER A 162 -14.94 9.36 17.11
C SER A 162 -15.72 10.49 17.78
N HIS A 163 -17.03 10.27 17.92
CA HIS A 163 -17.89 11.17 18.67
C HIS A 163 -17.67 10.97 20.19
N PRO A 164 -17.79 12.03 21.02
CA PRO A 164 -17.66 11.92 22.48
C PRO A 164 -18.78 11.11 23.13
N ASP A 165 -20.03 11.25 22.67
CA ASP A 165 -21.14 10.39 23.12
C ASP A 165 -21.02 8.98 22.51
N PRO A 166 -21.07 7.89 23.31
CA PRO A 166 -21.01 6.51 22.81
C PRO A 166 -22.10 6.16 21.78
N ARG A 167 -23.31 6.74 21.91
CA ARG A 167 -24.42 6.55 20.95
C ARG A 167 -24.08 7.23 19.62
N GLY A 168 -23.60 8.47 19.67
CA GLY A 168 -23.09 9.16 18.48
C GLY A 168 -21.91 8.44 17.83
N ALA A 169 -21.03 7.82 18.62
CA ALA A 169 -19.93 7.00 18.12
C ALA A 169 -20.43 5.73 17.43
N ALA A 170 -21.55 5.15 17.91
CA ALA A 170 -22.21 4.02 17.26
C ALA A 170 -22.83 4.43 15.91
N LEU A 171 -23.54 5.55 15.85
CA LEU A 171 -24.11 6.11 14.60
C LEU A 171 -23.01 6.43 13.56
N LEU A 172 -21.89 6.97 14.02
CA LEU A 172 -20.72 7.21 13.17
C LEU A 172 -20.16 5.89 12.61
N ARG A 173 -19.98 4.87 13.45
CA ARG A 173 -19.52 3.54 13.00
C ARG A 173 -20.48 2.87 12.04
N GLN A 174 -21.78 3.04 12.25
CA GLN A 174 -22.82 2.51 11.37
C GLN A 174 -22.75 3.14 9.97
N SER A 175 -22.55 4.46 9.89
CA SER A 175 -22.46 5.14 8.59
C SER A 175 -21.13 4.89 7.87
N ARG A 176 -20.01 4.81 8.59
CA ARG A 176 -18.66 4.83 8.02
C ARG A 176 -18.04 3.44 7.88
N GLU A 177 -17.90 2.71 8.97
CA GLU A 177 -17.30 1.38 9.01
C GLU A 177 -18.27 0.34 8.43
N ALA A 178 -19.51 0.29 8.92
CA ALA A 178 -20.45 -0.77 8.55
C ALA A 178 -20.88 -0.68 7.07
N GLN A 179 -20.99 0.51 6.48
CA GLN A 179 -21.26 0.65 5.03
C GLN A 179 -20.10 0.11 4.16
N SER A 180 -18.86 0.30 4.62
CA SER A 180 -17.68 -0.25 3.95
C SER A 180 -17.65 -1.77 4.06
N GLU A 181 -17.92 -2.31 5.24
CA GLU A 181 -18.03 -3.76 5.45
C GLU A 181 -19.19 -4.38 4.65
N GLN A 182 -20.34 -3.70 4.56
CA GLN A 182 -21.48 -4.14 3.75
C GLN A 182 -21.13 -4.19 2.25
N ALA A 183 -20.41 -3.19 1.75
CA ALA A 183 -19.92 -3.16 0.37
C ALA A 183 -19.00 -4.35 0.09
N ILE A 184 -18.03 -4.60 0.97
CA ILE A 184 -17.10 -5.74 0.85
C ILE A 184 -17.83 -7.08 0.95
N ALA A 185 -18.82 -7.18 1.83
CA ALA A 185 -19.61 -8.39 1.99
C ALA A 185 -20.36 -8.80 0.70
N ARG A 186 -20.56 -7.88 -0.25
CA ARG A 186 -21.14 -8.22 -1.57
C ARG A 186 -20.30 -9.20 -2.37
N LEU A 187 -18.98 -9.24 -2.13
CA LEU A 187 -18.08 -10.19 -2.79
C LEU A 187 -18.12 -11.59 -2.15
N ARG A 188 -18.81 -11.77 -1.02
CA ARG A 188 -18.97 -13.06 -0.33
C ARG A 188 -17.64 -13.77 -0.04
N LEU A 189 -16.71 -13.05 0.55
CA LEU A 189 -15.31 -13.49 0.72
C LEU A 189 -15.15 -14.85 1.45
N LEU A 190 -16.06 -15.20 2.36
CA LEU A 190 -15.99 -16.48 3.09
C LEU A 190 -16.28 -17.70 2.19
N GLY A 191 -17.25 -17.54 1.28
CA GLY A 191 -17.73 -18.61 0.39
C GLY A 191 -17.17 -18.56 -1.02
N ALA A 192 -16.17 -17.71 -1.28
CA ALA A 192 -15.62 -17.55 -2.62
C ALA A 192 -14.95 -18.86 -3.10
N ASN A 193 -15.18 -19.23 -4.36
CA ASN A 193 -14.54 -20.39 -4.99
C ASN A 193 -13.05 -20.13 -5.31
N THR A 194 -12.67 -18.87 -5.43
CA THR A 194 -11.31 -18.43 -5.72
C THR A 194 -10.94 -17.23 -4.85
N PRO A 195 -9.66 -17.07 -4.49
CA PRO A 195 -9.20 -15.89 -3.78
C PRO A 195 -9.59 -14.59 -4.50
N LYS A 196 -10.10 -13.63 -3.74
CA LYS A 196 -10.51 -12.30 -4.23
C LYS A 196 -9.54 -11.21 -3.78
N ARG A 197 -9.68 -10.00 -4.31
CA ARG A 197 -8.91 -8.83 -3.88
C ARG A 197 -9.82 -7.76 -3.30
N VAL A 198 -9.36 -7.13 -2.23
CA VAL A 198 -10.08 -6.04 -1.56
C VAL A 198 -9.12 -4.88 -1.35
N LEU A 199 -9.39 -3.75 -1.97
CA LEU A 199 -8.62 -2.52 -1.80
C LEU A 199 -9.48 -1.51 -1.03
N VAL A 200 -9.05 -1.15 0.18
CA VAL A 200 -9.69 -0.12 1.00
C VAL A 200 -8.83 1.14 0.95
N LEU A 201 -9.22 2.08 0.08
CA LEU A 201 -8.52 3.36 -0.09
C LEU A 201 -8.98 4.37 0.98
N SER A 202 -8.87 3.97 2.25
CA SER A 202 -9.10 4.79 3.43
C SER A 202 -8.41 4.19 4.64
N ASN A 203 -7.88 5.04 5.52
CA ASN A 203 -7.22 4.64 6.77
C ASN A 203 -8.18 4.38 7.93
N VAL A 204 -9.49 4.33 7.69
CA VAL A 204 -10.45 3.93 8.72
C VAL A 204 -10.40 2.42 8.88
N PRO A 205 -9.99 1.89 10.04
CA PRO A 205 -9.92 0.45 10.26
C PRO A 205 -11.32 -0.16 10.19
N LEU A 206 -11.43 -1.32 9.56
CA LEU A 206 -12.64 -2.12 9.48
C LEU A 206 -12.50 -3.30 10.45
N PRO A 207 -13.16 -3.28 11.62
CA PRO A 207 -12.93 -4.28 12.68
C PRO A 207 -13.15 -5.73 12.23
N GLY A 208 -14.05 -5.97 11.28
CA GLY A 208 -14.37 -7.30 10.76
C GLY A 208 -13.45 -7.79 9.64
N LEU A 209 -12.49 -6.99 9.17
CA LEU A 209 -11.68 -7.28 8.00
C LEU A 209 -10.19 -7.44 8.36
N PRO A 210 -9.62 -8.65 8.30
CA PRO A 210 -8.18 -8.85 8.47
C PRO A 210 -7.41 -8.30 7.26
N VAL A 211 -6.41 -7.45 7.51
CA VAL A 211 -5.63 -6.78 6.47
C VAL A 211 -4.31 -7.52 6.20
N ASN A 212 -4.06 -7.90 4.95
CA ASN A 212 -2.80 -8.48 4.51
C ASN A 212 -1.72 -7.41 4.37
N GLU A 213 -2.04 -6.32 3.68
CA GLU A 213 -1.09 -5.23 3.40
C GLU A 213 -1.64 -3.90 3.90
N TRP A 214 -0.90 -3.24 4.79
CA TRP A 214 -1.26 -1.93 5.32
C TRP A 214 -0.20 -0.93 4.86
N LEU A 215 -0.52 -0.22 3.77
CA LEU A 215 0.43 0.52 2.96
C LEU A 215 0.03 1.99 2.82
N LYS A 216 0.97 2.87 2.55
CA LYS A 216 0.70 4.25 2.15
C LYS A 216 0.02 4.29 0.79
N PHE A 217 -0.80 5.31 0.58
CA PHE A 217 -1.52 5.49 -0.68
C PHE A 217 -0.59 5.47 -1.90
N ASP A 218 0.53 6.20 -1.85
CA ASP A 218 1.51 6.25 -2.95
C ASP A 218 2.10 4.86 -3.30
N ALA A 219 2.26 4.00 -2.29
CA ALA A 219 2.73 2.62 -2.47
C ALA A 219 1.68 1.79 -3.21
N VAL A 220 0.41 1.91 -2.81
CA VAL A 220 -0.72 1.27 -3.52
C VAL A 220 -0.85 1.78 -4.95
N VAL A 221 -0.67 3.08 -5.20
CA VAL A 221 -0.70 3.66 -6.57
C VAL A 221 0.40 3.09 -7.45
N GLN A 222 1.60 2.96 -6.90
CA GLN A 222 2.77 2.44 -7.63
C GLN A 222 2.84 0.91 -7.70
N ASP A 223 1.92 0.21 -7.02
CA ASP A 223 1.97 -1.25 -6.85
C ASP A 223 3.27 -1.73 -6.20
N LYS A 224 3.71 -1.01 -5.18
CA LYS A 224 4.97 -1.23 -4.48
C LYS A 224 4.71 -1.32 -2.98
N SER A 225 5.69 -1.81 -2.23
CA SER A 225 5.72 -1.72 -0.78
C SER A 225 6.05 -0.30 -0.29
N ASP A 226 5.70 0.01 0.97
CA ASP A 226 6.07 1.27 1.63
C ASP A 226 7.59 1.52 1.65
N VAL A 227 8.35 0.42 1.71
CA VAL A 227 9.81 0.44 1.66
C VAL A 227 10.27 0.92 0.29
N GLN A 228 9.73 0.34 -0.79
CA GLN A 228 10.11 0.64 -2.16
C GLN A 228 9.77 2.08 -2.58
N VAL A 229 8.70 2.67 -2.03
CA VAL A 229 8.38 4.09 -2.27
C VAL A 229 9.11 5.07 -1.34
N SER A 230 9.91 4.56 -0.39
CA SER A 230 10.66 5.41 0.51
C SER A 230 11.79 6.13 -0.25
N LYS A 231 12.06 7.39 0.12
CA LYS A 231 13.17 8.17 -0.46
C LYS A 231 14.49 7.43 -0.39
N LYS A 232 14.74 6.68 0.69
CA LYS A 232 15.98 5.93 0.88
C LYS A 232 16.09 4.78 -0.14
N TYR A 233 15.06 3.96 -0.27
CA TYR A 233 15.06 2.88 -1.26
C TYR A 233 15.25 3.43 -2.69
N GLN A 234 14.54 4.50 -3.04
CA GLN A 234 14.67 5.16 -4.33
C GLN A 234 16.06 5.77 -4.56
N SER A 235 16.71 6.31 -3.53
CA SER A 235 18.12 6.73 -3.64
C SER A 235 19.03 5.55 -3.97
N LEU A 236 18.82 4.40 -3.36
CA LEU A 236 19.60 3.20 -3.63
C LEU A 236 19.32 2.64 -5.05
N GLU A 237 18.05 2.62 -5.47
CA GLU A 237 17.64 2.26 -6.83
C GLU A 237 18.34 3.15 -7.86
N ARG A 238 18.27 4.47 -7.68
CA ARG A 238 18.97 5.46 -8.51
C ARG A 238 20.48 5.30 -8.51
N ALA A 239 21.07 4.91 -7.38
CA ALA A 239 22.50 4.68 -7.30
C ALA A 239 22.89 3.47 -8.16
N ILE A 240 22.13 2.37 -8.08
CA ILE A 240 22.38 1.15 -8.85
C ILE A 240 22.15 1.38 -10.35
N ASP A 241 21.05 2.06 -10.70
CA ASP A 241 20.71 2.38 -12.09
C ASP A 241 21.68 3.40 -12.73
N GLY A 242 22.57 4.01 -11.95
CA GLY A 242 23.55 4.99 -12.42
C GLY A 242 22.86 6.29 -12.83
N ALA A 243 22.24 6.99 -11.88
CA ALA A 243 21.33 8.13 -12.12
C ALA A 243 21.78 9.15 -13.19
N ASN A 244 23.10 9.38 -13.35
CA ASN A 244 23.68 10.16 -14.45
C ASN A 244 24.92 9.50 -15.11
N GLY A 245 25.08 8.18 -14.96
CA GLY A 245 26.26 7.42 -15.38
C GLY A 245 25.91 6.01 -15.84
N PRO A 246 26.91 5.14 -16.10
CA PRO A 246 26.64 3.75 -16.39
C PRO A 246 26.08 3.04 -15.14
N VAL A 247 25.19 2.07 -15.36
CA VAL A 247 24.71 1.15 -14.32
C VAL A 247 25.90 0.64 -13.50
N LEU A 248 25.79 0.71 -12.18
CA LEU A 248 26.90 0.32 -11.32
C LEU A 248 27.19 -1.17 -11.49
N ARG A 249 28.48 -1.49 -11.51
CA ARG A 249 28.99 -2.86 -11.53
C ARG A 249 29.22 -3.42 -10.15
N GLY A 250 29.24 -2.55 -9.13
CA GLY A 250 29.27 -2.90 -7.72
C GLY A 250 29.17 -1.66 -6.85
N ILE A 251 28.81 -1.85 -5.58
CA ILE A 251 28.61 -0.76 -4.63
C ILE A 251 29.09 -1.18 -3.23
N ARG A 252 29.90 -0.34 -2.59
CA ARG A 252 30.26 -0.48 -1.16
C ARG A 252 29.20 0.16 -0.31
N LEU A 253 28.72 -0.57 0.70
CA LEU A 253 27.60 -0.12 1.50
C LEU A 253 28.00 0.88 2.58
N SER A 254 29.29 0.98 2.95
CA SER A 254 29.78 1.97 3.94
C SER A 254 29.50 3.40 3.51
N ALA A 255 29.39 4.35 4.44
CA ALA A 255 29.10 5.75 4.07
C ALA A 255 30.18 6.35 3.16
N SER A 256 31.45 6.00 3.38
CA SER A 256 32.54 6.38 2.47
C SER A 256 32.48 5.60 1.15
N GLY A 257 31.99 4.37 1.16
CA GLY A 257 31.80 3.54 -0.02
C GLY A 257 30.74 4.10 -0.96
N LEU A 258 29.54 4.34 -0.43
CA LEU A 258 28.42 4.94 -1.17
C LEU A 258 28.79 6.27 -1.82
N ASN A 259 29.52 7.13 -1.10
CA ASN A 259 29.99 8.40 -1.64
C ASN A 259 31.01 8.25 -2.79
N LYS A 260 31.85 7.22 -2.75
CA LYS A 260 32.85 6.97 -3.79
C LYS A 260 32.24 6.28 -5.02
N ASP A 261 31.38 5.29 -4.79
CA ASP A 261 30.85 4.43 -5.85
C ASP A 261 29.60 5.04 -6.52
N ALA A 262 28.82 5.83 -5.79
CA ALA A 262 27.57 6.46 -6.27
C ALA A 262 27.54 7.96 -5.91
N LYS A 263 28.56 8.70 -6.36
CA LYS A 263 28.79 10.11 -6.00
C LYS A 263 27.70 11.05 -6.50
N ASP A 264 27.05 10.70 -7.60
CA ASP A 264 25.92 11.42 -8.20
C ASP A 264 24.68 11.41 -7.29
N VAL A 265 24.45 10.31 -6.56
CA VAL A 265 23.35 10.20 -5.59
C VAL A 265 23.79 10.61 -4.18
N PHE A 266 25.03 10.28 -3.80
CA PHE A 266 25.61 10.57 -2.49
C PHE A 266 26.82 11.50 -2.64
N PRO A 267 26.62 12.82 -2.86
CA PRO A 267 27.70 13.75 -3.20
C PRO A 267 28.73 13.94 -2.08
N SER A 268 28.35 13.68 -0.83
CA SER A 268 29.24 13.76 0.33
C SER A 268 29.11 12.55 1.26
N VAL A 269 30.16 12.26 2.03
CA VAL A 269 30.11 11.24 3.09
C VAL A 269 29.01 11.57 4.12
N GLY A 270 28.74 12.85 4.36
CA GLY A 270 27.63 13.30 5.22
C GLY A 270 26.26 12.85 4.69
N SER A 271 26.01 13.00 3.39
CA SER A 271 24.76 12.54 2.76
C SER A 271 24.58 11.02 2.87
N ALA A 272 25.65 10.25 2.68
CA ALA A 272 25.63 8.79 2.83
C ALA A 272 25.45 8.36 4.30
N LYS A 273 25.99 9.11 5.27
CA LYS A 273 25.73 8.88 6.70
C LYS A 273 24.26 9.10 7.04
N GLU A 274 23.63 10.16 6.52
CA GLU A 274 22.21 10.43 6.76
C GLU A 274 21.31 9.36 6.11
N PHE A 275 21.65 8.88 4.91
CA PHE A 275 21.00 7.72 4.29
C PHE A 275 21.05 6.48 5.20
N ARG A 276 22.24 6.15 5.71
CA ARG A 276 22.44 4.98 6.60
C ARG A 276 21.87 5.15 8.00
N LYS A 277 21.53 6.36 8.43
CA LYS A 277 21.04 6.64 9.78
C LYS A 277 19.79 5.84 10.09
N LYS A 278 19.81 5.11 11.21
CA LYS A 278 18.74 4.19 11.64
C LYS A 278 18.39 3.10 10.62
N LEU A 279 19.31 2.77 9.71
CA LEU A 279 19.12 1.71 8.71
C LEU A 279 20.16 0.61 8.96
N PRO A 280 19.75 -0.56 9.49
CA PRO A 280 20.65 -1.68 9.69
C PRO A 280 21.26 -2.16 8.37
N LEU A 281 22.51 -2.62 8.41
CA LEU A 281 23.21 -3.07 7.21
C LEU A 281 22.49 -4.23 6.49
N LYS A 282 21.94 -5.17 7.26
CA LYS A 282 21.15 -6.30 6.73
C LYS A 282 20.00 -5.83 5.84
N VAL A 283 19.27 -4.80 6.27
CA VAL A 283 18.18 -4.20 5.50
C VAL A 283 18.67 -3.56 4.21
N ILE A 284 19.85 -2.92 4.23
CA ILE A 284 20.45 -2.35 3.00
C ILE A 284 20.82 -3.47 2.02
N LEU A 285 21.37 -4.59 2.50
CA LEU A 285 21.69 -5.76 1.67
C LEU A 285 20.43 -6.32 1.03
N GLU A 286 19.39 -6.58 1.81
CA GLU A 286 18.08 -7.04 1.33
C GLU A 286 17.50 -6.10 0.26
N TRP A 287 17.67 -4.77 0.42
CA TRP A 287 17.23 -3.81 -0.59
C TRP A 287 18.06 -3.87 -1.86
N VAL A 288 19.39 -3.96 -1.76
CA VAL A 288 20.25 -4.09 -2.95
C VAL A 288 19.91 -5.37 -3.72
N GLU A 289 19.69 -6.47 -3.00
CA GLU A 289 19.29 -7.75 -3.58
C GLU A 289 17.93 -7.68 -4.28
N SER A 290 16.93 -7.07 -3.62
CA SER A 290 15.62 -6.85 -4.22
C SER A 290 15.70 -5.98 -5.48
N ILE A 291 16.48 -4.89 -5.45
CA ILE A 291 16.66 -4.01 -6.61
C ILE A 291 17.36 -4.76 -7.74
N ALA A 292 18.41 -5.53 -7.43
CA ALA A 292 19.13 -6.31 -8.44
C ALA A 292 18.22 -7.37 -9.08
N ALA A 293 17.41 -8.07 -8.28
CA ALA A 293 16.43 -9.03 -8.76
C ALA A 293 15.38 -8.38 -9.67
N ASP A 294 14.85 -7.21 -9.28
CA ASP A 294 13.90 -6.42 -10.09
C ASP A 294 14.50 -5.99 -11.45
N ARG A 295 15.83 -5.93 -11.56
CA ARG A 295 16.58 -5.59 -12.79
C ARG A 295 17.10 -6.82 -13.53
N GLY A 296 16.86 -8.03 -13.04
CA GLY A 296 17.43 -9.25 -13.60
C GLY A 296 18.97 -9.30 -13.51
N LEU A 297 19.57 -8.57 -12.58
CA LEU A 297 21.00 -8.51 -12.37
C LEU A 297 21.41 -9.54 -11.30
N PRO A 298 22.34 -10.47 -11.60
CA PRO A 298 22.95 -11.29 -10.56
C PRO A 298 23.66 -10.37 -9.55
N ALA A 299 23.52 -10.62 -8.25
CA ALA A 299 24.18 -9.86 -7.19
C ALA A 299 24.94 -10.79 -6.26
N THR A 300 26.22 -10.49 -6.02
CA THR A 300 27.06 -11.25 -5.09
C THR A 300 27.52 -10.33 -3.96
N SER A 301 27.14 -10.68 -2.73
CA SER A 301 27.61 -10.02 -1.51
C SER A 301 29.07 -10.39 -1.19
N MET A 302 29.86 -9.40 -0.79
CA MET A 302 31.29 -9.55 -0.51
C MET A 302 31.70 -8.76 0.73
N LEU A 303 32.74 -9.25 1.40
CA LEU A 303 33.37 -8.57 2.52
C LEU A 303 34.79 -8.15 2.13
N LEU A 304 35.01 -6.84 2.13
CA LEU A 304 36.28 -6.23 1.74
C LEU A 304 37.09 -5.92 3.00
N SER A 305 38.30 -6.46 3.10
CA SER A 305 39.25 -6.18 4.17
C SER A 305 40.48 -5.46 3.60
N LYS A 306 41.07 -4.50 4.31
CA LYS A 306 42.31 -3.87 3.82
C LYS A 306 43.49 -4.83 4.02
N SER A 307 44.34 -4.98 3.01
CA SER A 307 45.49 -5.90 3.01
C SER A 307 46.60 -5.51 4.00
N ARG A 308 46.63 -4.27 4.50
CA ARG A 308 47.59 -3.81 5.52
C ARG A 308 46.86 -3.54 6.85
N ARG A 309 47.12 -4.42 7.83
CA ARG A 309 46.80 -4.39 9.29
C ARG A 309 45.68 -3.44 9.74
N GLY A 310 44.55 -4.03 10.16
CA GLY A 310 43.63 -3.42 11.15
C GLY A 310 42.47 -2.58 10.60
N GLY A 311 42.17 -2.61 9.29
CA GLY A 311 41.01 -1.93 8.74
C GLY A 311 39.69 -2.68 9.00
N HIS A 312 38.64 -1.97 9.41
CA HIS A 312 37.29 -2.54 9.51
C HIS A 312 36.82 -3.10 8.17
N GLU A 313 36.21 -4.28 8.22
CA GLU A 313 35.60 -4.94 7.08
C GLU A 313 34.46 -4.10 6.51
N THR A 314 34.41 -4.01 5.18
CA THR A 314 33.41 -3.24 4.46
C THR A 314 32.57 -4.17 3.58
N HIS A 315 31.27 -4.23 3.85
CA HIS A 315 30.34 -4.94 2.98
C HIS A 315 30.17 -4.21 1.65
N ALA A 316 30.21 -4.98 0.58
CA ALA A 316 29.99 -4.54 -0.78
C ALA A 316 29.16 -5.57 -1.54
N VAL A 317 28.49 -5.12 -2.59
CA VAL A 317 27.77 -5.99 -3.53
C VAL A 317 28.34 -5.77 -4.91
N VAL A 318 28.58 -6.84 -5.66
CA VAL A 318 29.00 -6.78 -7.06
C VAL A 318 27.87 -7.36 -7.91
N PHE A 319 27.44 -6.63 -8.93
CA PHE A 319 26.30 -7.02 -9.78
C PHE A 319 26.75 -8.00 -10.87
N THR A 320 27.18 -9.17 -10.43
CA THR A 320 27.53 -10.32 -11.27
C THR A 320 27.45 -11.62 -10.46
N THR A 321 27.67 -12.76 -11.12
CA THR A 321 27.70 -14.08 -10.47
C THR A 321 28.93 -14.23 -9.56
N ALA A 322 28.90 -15.20 -8.63
CA ALA A 322 30.01 -15.42 -7.70
C ALA A 322 31.37 -15.63 -8.40
N LYS A 323 31.37 -16.30 -9.57
CA LYS A 323 32.57 -16.50 -10.41
C LYS A 323 33.11 -15.19 -10.98
N GLY A 324 32.23 -14.31 -11.47
CA GLY A 324 32.60 -13.00 -12.00
C GLY A 324 33.02 -12.00 -10.92
N ALA A 325 32.45 -12.11 -9.72
CA ALA A 325 32.61 -11.13 -8.65
C ALA A 325 34.07 -11.01 -8.17
N ARG A 326 34.83 -12.12 -8.15
CA ARG A 326 36.27 -12.11 -7.80
C ARG A 326 37.08 -11.23 -8.73
N HIS A 327 36.90 -11.41 -10.04
CA HIS A 327 37.65 -10.68 -11.05
C HIS A 327 37.20 -9.22 -11.14
N LEU A 328 35.88 -8.99 -11.19
CA LEU A 328 35.32 -7.65 -11.34
C LEU A 328 35.64 -6.77 -10.12
N SER A 329 35.58 -7.32 -8.90
CA SER A 329 35.97 -6.55 -7.71
C SER A 329 37.45 -6.16 -7.71
N GLN A 330 38.35 -6.85 -8.43
CA GLN A 330 39.79 -6.48 -8.47
C GLN A 330 40.00 -5.20 -9.27
N HIS A 331 39.15 -5.01 -10.28
CA HIS A 331 39.12 -3.80 -11.07
C HIS A 331 38.40 -2.66 -10.34
N LEU A 332 37.30 -2.97 -9.64
CA LEU A 332 36.52 -1.96 -8.92
C LEU A 332 37.24 -1.42 -7.68
N TRP A 333 37.86 -2.30 -6.88
CA TRP A 333 38.46 -1.96 -5.59
C TRP A 333 39.80 -2.68 -5.39
N PRO A 334 40.87 -2.27 -6.10
CA PRO A 334 42.18 -2.92 -6.04
C PRO A 334 42.85 -2.81 -4.65
N GLU A 335 42.42 -1.87 -3.81
CA GLU A 335 43.03 -1.59 -2.51
C GLU A 335 42.61 -2.55 -1.37
N PHE A 336 41.73 -3.52 -1.64
CA PHE A 336 41.19 -4.46 -0.63
C PHE A 336 41.60 -5.92 -0.89
N GLY A 337 42.00 -6.62 0.18
CA GLY A 337 41.98 -8.08 0.29
C GLY A 337 40.54 -8.59 0.42
N LYS A 338 40.27 -9.82 -0.02
CA LYS A 338 38.89 -10.26 -0.30
C LYS A 338 38.57 -11.59 0.33
N HIS A 339 37.47 -11.58 1.09
CA HIS A 339 36.76 -12.78 1.46
C HIS A 339 35.36 -12.69 0.84
N ILE A 340 35.01 -13.69 0.02
CA ILE A 340 33.61 -13.85 -0.38
C ILE A 340 32.90 -14.40 0.84
N VAL A 341 31.96 -13.62 1.39
CA VAL A 341 30.96 -14.16 2.29
C VAL A 341 29.87 -14.69 1.39
N SER A 342 29.99 -15.97 0.99
CA SER A 342 29.01 -16.57 0.10
C SER A 342 27.77 -16.91 0.91
N GLU A 343 26.75 -16.09 0.79
CA GLU A 343 25.39 -16.62 0.72
C GLU A 343 24.97 -16.41 -0.74
N GLU A 344 25.04 -17.49 -1.55
CA GLU A 344 24.25 -17.53 -2.77
C GLU A 344 22.80 -17.61 -2.32
N PHE A 345 22.15 -16.46 -2.18
CA PHE A 345 20.70 -16.45 -2.13
C PHE A 345 20.22 -16.77 -3.54
N GLY A 346 19.95 -18.06 -3.75
CA GLY A 346 19.40 -18.56 -4.99
C GLY A 346 18.26 -17.67 -5.43
N LEU A 347 18.23 -17.37 -6.73
CA LEU A 347 17.03 -16.98 -7.44
C LEU A 347 15.89 -17.82 -6.85
N LEU A 348 14.92 -17.17 -6.19
CA LEU A 348 13.61 -17.77 -6.06
C LEU A 348 13.16 -18.00 -7.51
N LYS A 349 13.41 -19.22 -7.98
CA LYS A 349 12.69 -19.78 -9.11
C LYS A 349 11.22 -19.59 -8.74
N ASN A 350 10.56 -18.67 -9.41
CA ASN A 350 9.14 -18.79 -9.65
C ASN A 350 8.94 -20.01 -10.55
N GLU A 351 9.16 -21.21 -10.01
CA GLU A 351 8.64 -22.47 -10.54
C GLU A 351 7.30 -22.72 -9.85
N GLU A 352 6.31 -21.94 -10.26
CA GLU A 352 4.96 -22.45 -10.49
C GLU A 352 4.53 -21.97 -11.88
N THR A 353 5.29 -22.42 -12.89
CA THR A 353 4.66 -22.84 -14.14
C THR A 353 3.67 -23.93 -13.76
N ALA A 354 2.40 -23.55 -13.63
CA ALA A 354 1.30 -24.47 -13.70
C ALA A 354 1.42 -25.23 -15.02
N VAL A 355 1.99 -26.42 -14.93
CA VAL A 355 1.91 -27.44 -15.97
C VAL A 355 0.42 -27.78 -16.07
N LEU A 356 -0.19 -27.28 -17.15
CA LEU A 356 -1.38 -27.88 -17.70
C LEU A 356 -0.96 -29.29 -18.16
N GLU A 357 -1.24 -30.31 -17.35
CA GLU A 357 -1.40 -31.65 -17.90
C GLU A 357 -2.88 -31.87 -18.23
N PRO A 358 -3.18 -32.44 -19.40
CA PRO A 358 -4.54 -32.74 -19.82
C PRO A 358 -4.99 -34.07 -19.19
N ILE A 359 -6.20 -34.08 -18.62
CA ILE A 359 -7.23 -35.13 -18.73
C ILE A 359 -8.58 -34.46 -18.40
#